data_AF-A0AAE0SG26-F1
#
_entry.id   AF-A0AAE0SG26-F1
#
_cell.length_a   1.000
_cell.length_b   1.000
_cell.length_c   1.000
_cell.angle_alpha   90.00
_cell.angle_beta   90.00
_cell.angle_gamma   90.00
#
_symmetry.space_group_name_H-M   'P 1'
#
loop_
_entity.id
_entity.type
_entity.pdbx_description
1 polymer ?
#
loop_
_entity_poly.entity_id
_entity_poly.type
_entity_poly.pdbx_seq_one_letter_code
_entity_poly.pdbx_strand_id
1 'polypeptide(L)'
;MNRSLGASHDGEGDAKDCKAEDHFIMSSALPVFDPKDTYSRNPWMFSNCSVESFKKTLKTKYATMRIEKYSILNPIHFRFFYQIAYFD
;
A
#
# COMPACT_ATOMS: atom_id res chain seq x y z
N MET A 1 -4.28 -11.38 -3.65
CA MET A 1 -4.00 -11.32 -2.19
C MET A 1 -3.41 -9.97 -1.75
N ASN A 2 -2.60 -9.27 -2.56
CA ASN A 2 -1.98 -7.99 -2.17
C ASN A 2 -2.87 -6.74 -2.22
N ARG A 3 -4.00 -6.74 -2.96
CA ARG A 3 -4.97 -5.63 -2.94
C ARG A 3 -5.56 -5.40 -1.55
N SER A 4 -5.56 -6.41 -0.68
CA SER A 4 -6.00 -6.31 0.72
C SER A 4 -5.09 -5.42 1.59
N LEU A 5 -3.90 -5.07 1.10
CA LEU A 5 -2.98 -4.13 1.74
C LEU A 5 -2.96 -2.75 1.05
N GLY A 6 -3.98 -2.44 0.25
CA GLY A 6 -4.18 -1.10 -0.32
C GLY A 6 -3.31 -0.76 -1.53
N ALA A 7 -2.59 -1.72 -2.11
CA ALA A 7 -1.82 -1.50 -3.33
C ALA A 7 -2.66 -1.74 -4.60
N SER A 8 -2.60 -0.79 -5.53
CA SER A 8 -3.12 -0.91 -6.90
C SER A 8 -2.17 -1.74 -7.77
N HIS A 9 -2.63 -2.15 -8.97
CA HIS A 9 -1.70 -2.74 -9.93
C HIS A 9 -0.75 -1.67 -10.47
N ASP A 10 0.50 -2.04 -10.76
CA ASP A 10 1.45 -1.14 -11.42
C ASP A 10 0.90 -0.76 -12.80
N GLY A 11 1.01 0.53 -13.13
CA GLY A 11 0.41 1.12 -14.33
C GLY A 11 -1.06 1.56 -14.15
N GLU A 12 -1.66 1.37 -12.97
CA GLU A 12 -3.06 1.73 -12.69
C GLU A 12 -3.20 2.65 -11.46
N GLY A 13 -4.18 3.57 -11.52
CA GLY A 13 -4.60 4.39 -10.38
C GLY A 13 -3.45 5.14 -9.70
N ASP A 14 -3.32 4.94 -8.38
CA ASP A 14 -2.26 5.54 -7.55
C ASP A 14 -0.85 4.99 -7.85
N ALA A 15 -0.74 3.90 -8.61
CA ALA A 15 0.53 3.28 -9.00
C ALA A 15 0.90 3.58 -10.46
N LYS A 16 0.34 4.64 -11.06
CA LYS A 16 0.64 5.10 -12.44
C LYS A 16 2.13 5.39 -12.69
N ASP A 17 2.87 5.74 -11.63
CA ASP A 17 4.30 6.06 -11.73
C ASP A 17 5.17 4.80 -11.76
N CYS A 18 4.61 3.64 -11.38
CA CYS A 18 5.23 2.34 -11.57
C CYS A 18 4.74 1.74 -12.89
N LYS A 19 5.68 1.28 -13.70
CA LYS A 19 5.40 0.75 -15.03
C LYS A 19 4.93 -0.70 -14.94
N ALA A 20 3.87 -1.04 -15.67
CA ALA A 20 3.40 -2.42 -15.77
C ALA A 20 4.46 -3.31 -16.45
N GLU A 21 5.24 -2.71 -17.35
CA GLU A 21 6.29 -3.35 -18.14
C GLU A 21 7.52 -3.75 -17.31
N ASP A 22 7.63 -3.28 -16.06
CA ASP A 22 8.69 -3.74 -15.15
C ASP A 22 8.38 -5.14 -14.57
N HIS A 23 7.17 -5.66 -14.84
CA HIS A 23 6.73 -7.02 -14.51
C HIS A 23 6.97 -7.43 -13.04
N PHE A 24 6.78 -6.48 -12.12
CA PHE A 24 6.69 -6.79 -10.70
C PHE A 24 5.44 -7.60 -10.39
N ILE A 25 5.38 -8.20 -9.19
CA ILE A 25 4.28 -9.08 -8.75
C ILE A 25 2.89 -8.42 -8.77
N MET A 26 2.86 -7.08 -8.77
CA MET A 26 1.65 -6.27 -8.83
C MET A 26 1.40 -5.65 -10.21
N SER A 27 2.13 -6.07 -11.25
CA SER A 27 1.88 -5.57 -12.60
C SER A 27 0.44 -5.86 -13.06
N SER A 28 -0.16 -4.88 -13.74
CA SER A 28 -1.43 -5.03 -14.45
C SER A 28 -1.29 -5.88 -15.72
N ALA A 29 -0.07 -6.03 -16.24
CA ALA A 29 0.24 -6.87 -17.38
C ALA A 29 0.57 -8.29 -16.89
N LEU A 30 -0.02 -9.31 -17.54
CA LEU A 30 0.42 -10.69 -17.32
C LEU A 30 1.89 -10.83 -17.74
N PRO A 31 2.74 -11.48 -16.92
CA PRO A 31 4.11 -11.77 -17.33
C PRO A 31 4.05 -12.71 -18.53
N VAL A 32 4.29 -12.17 -19.72
CA VAL A 32 4.58 -13.01 -20.87
C VAL A 32 6.01 -13.48 -20.64
N PHE A 33 6.15 -14.74 -20.21
CA PHE A 33 7.44 -15.39 -20.15
C PHE A 33 7.92 -15.62 -21.60
N ASP A 34 8.47 -14.59 -22.21
CA ASP A 34 9.30 -14.75 -23.39
C ASP A 34 10.73 -15.03 -22.91
N PRO A 35 11.28 -16.24 -23.17
CA PRO A 35 12.65 -16.58 -22.78
C PRO A 35 13.73 -15.70 -23.45
N LYS A 36 13.36 -14.89 -24.45
CA LYS A 36 14.25 -13.89 -25.07
C LYS A 36 14.09 -12.51 -24.46
N ASP A 37 13.08 -12.30 -23.62
CA ASP A 37 12.77 -11.00 -23.07
C ASP A 37 13.52 -10.75 -21.76
N THR A 38 14.53 -9.89 -21.86
CA THR A 38 15.27 -9.36 -20.72
C THR A 38 14.41 -8.54 -19.75
N TYR A 39 13.15 -8.18 -20.07
CA TYR A 39 12.21 -7.46 -19.20
C TYR A 39 11.42 -8.37 -18.24
N SER A 40 11.62 -9.68 -18.27
CA SER A 40 11.14 -10.64 -17.26
C SER A 40 11.74 -10.46 -15.86
N ARG A 41 12.18 -9.24 -15.53
CA ARG A 41 13.24 -8.95 -14.56
C ARG A 41 12.89 -9.40 -13.16
N ASN A 42 11.67 -9.19 -12.66
CA ASN A 42 11.41 -9.39 -11.24
C ASN A 42 9.95 -9.78 -10.86
N PRO A 43 9.39 -10.88 -11.37
CA PRO A 43 8.01 -11.29 -11.05
C PRO A 43 7.80 -11.62 -9.57
N TRP A 44 8.89 -11.79 -8.80
CA TRP A 44 8.87 -12.12 -7.38
C TRP A 44 9.07 -10.92 -6.46
N MET A 45 9.25 -9.70 -7.00
CA MET A 45 9.43 -8.49 -6.20
C MET A 45 8.23 -7.55 -6.30
N PHE A 46 8.10 -6.70 -5.28
CA PHE A 46 7.15 -5.59 -5.29
C PHE A 46 7.78 -4.35 -5.90
N SER A 47 7.00 -3.62 -6.68
CA SER A 47 7.36 -2.27 -7.12
C SER A 47 7.45 -1.31 -5.92
N ASN A 48 8.10 -0.17 -6.12
CA ASN A 48 8.17 0.86 -5.08
C ASN A 48 6.77 1.42 -4.74
N CYS A 49 5.87 1.53 -5.72
CA CYS A 49 4.49 1.97 -5.51
C CYS A 49 3.73 1.02 -4.58
N SER A 50 3.88 -0.29 -4.80
CA SER A 50 3.30 -1.29 -3.92
C SER A 50 3.84 -1.18 -2.49
N VAL A 51 5.16 -0.99 -2.33
CA VAL A 51 5.81 -0.83 -1.02
C VAL A 51 5.31 0.41 -0.28
N GLU A 52 5.19 1.55 -0.97
CA GLU A 52 4.69 2.78 -0.36
C GLU A 52 3.22 2.67 0.06
N SER A 53 2.38 2.03 -0.77
CA SER A 53 1.00 1.72 -0.37
C SER A 53 0.94 0.84 0.86
N PHE A 54 1.77 -0.19 0.96
CA PHE A 54 1.84 -1.05 2.15
C PHE A 54 2.26 -0.27 3.38
N LYS A 55 3.28 0.60 3.28
CA LYS A 55 3.71 1.47 4.39
C LYS A 55 2.57 2.37 4.86
N LYS A 56 1.83 2.97 3.93
CA LYS A 56 0.67 3.83 4.27
C LYS A 56 -0.40 3.03 4.99
N THR A 57 -0.82 1.88 4.45
CA THR A 57 -1.84 1.03 5.07
C THR A 57 -1.42 0.52 6.45
N LEU A 58 -0.16 0.10 6.61
CA LEU A 58 0.37 -0.32 7.91
C LEU A 58 0.36 0.85 8.89
N LYS A 59 0.83 2.04 8.50
CA LYS A 59 0.82 3.23 9.35
C LYS A 59 -0.59 3.58 9.82
N THR A 60 -1.59 3.53 8.94
CA THR A 60 -2.99 3.77 9.31
C THR A 60 -3.48 2.72 10.30
N LYS A 61 -3.23 1.42 10.05
CA LYS A 61 -3.64 0.36 10.98
C LYS A 61 -3.01 0.49 12.36
N TYR A 62 -1.71 0.81 12.43
CA TYR A 62 -1.02 1.06 13.71
C TYR A 62 -1.56 2.31 14.41
N ALA A 63 -1.88 3.37 13.68
CA ALA A 63 -2.50 4.57 14.25
C ALA A 63 -3.89 4.26 14.82
N THR A 64 -4.74 3.53 14.09
CA THR A 64 -6.07 3.11 14.56
C THR A 64 -5.97 2.26 15.83
N MET A 65 -5.09 1.26 15.87
CA MET A 65 -4.89 0.44 17.07
C MET A 65 -4.39 1.25 18.26
N ARG A 66 -3.51 2.24 18.03
CA ARG A 66 -3.04 3.14 19.10
C ARG A 66 -4.21 3.97 19.64
N ILE A 67 -5.01 4.56 18.76
CA ILE A 67 -6.19 5.34 19.11
C ILE A 67 -7.18 4.50 19.93
N GLU A 68 -7.47 3.26 19.51
CA GLU A 68 -8.36 2.34 20.25
C GLU A 68 -7.82 1.99 21.64
N LYS A 69 -6.51 1.77 21.77
CA LYS A 69 -5.91 1.53 23.08
C LYS A 69 -6.00 2.76 23.99
N TYR A 70 -5.84 3.96 23.43
CA TYR A 70 -5.97 5.21 24.19
C TYR A 70 -7.43 5.56 24.55
N SER A 71 -8.43 5.28 23.69
CA SER A 71 -9.85 5.48 24.03
C SER A 71 -10.31 4.57 25.16
N ILE A 72 -9.83 3.32 25.19
CA ILE A 72 -10.15 2.37 26.27
C ILE A 72 -9.52 2.84 27.60
N LEU A 73 -8.33 3.44 27.55
CA LEU A 73 -7.61 3.87 28.75
C LEU A 73 -8.03 5.26 29.29
N ASN A 74 -8.58 6.15 28.45
CA ASN A 74 -9.04 7.49 28.86
C ASN A 74 -10.20 8.01 27.99
N PRO A 75 -11.45 7.60 28.27
CA PRO A 75 -12.61 7.92 27.43
C PRO A 75 -12.99 9.41 27.39
N ILE A 76 -12.59 10.20 28.39
CA ILE A 76 -13.00 11.62 28.53
C ILE A 76 -12.19 12.55 27.60
N HIS A 77 -10.96 12.19 27.22
CA HIS A 77 -10.10 13.01 26.35
C HIS A 77 -10.23 12.71 24.84
N PHE A 78 -10.95 11.64 24.47
CA PHE A 78 -10.95 11.12 23.11
C PHE A 78 -11.61 12.04 22.08
N ARG A 79 -12.58 12.87 22.51
CA ARG A 79 -13.28 13.80 21.61
C ARG A 79 -12.39 14.91 21.04
N PHE A 80 -11.30 15.29 21.73
CA PHE A 80 -10.43 16.38 21.27
C PHE A 80 -9.34 15.92 20.28
N PHE A 81 -8.79 14.72 20.44
CA PHE A 81 -7.66 14.26 19.60
C PHE A 81 -8.09 13.75 18.23
N TYR A 82 -9.31 13.22 18.09
CA TYR A 82 -9.81 12.70 16.82
C TYR A 82 -9.97 13.80 15.76
N GLN A 83 -10.26 15.04 16.18
CA GLN A 83 -10.44 16.19 15.30
C GLN A 83 -9.13 16.77 14.77
N ILE A 84 -8.02 16.62 15.50
CA ILE A 84 -6.70 17.16 15.13
C ILE A 84 -5.93 16.18 14.23
N ALA A 85 -6.15 14.87 14.37
CA ALA A 85 -5.39 13.87 13.60
C ALA A 85 -5.95 13.57 12.18
N TYR A 86 -7.16 14.05 11.86
CA TYR A 86 -7.86 13.76 10.61
C TYR A 86 -8.27 15.01 9.81
N PHE A 87 -7.97 16.21 10.31
CA PHE A 87 -8.16 17.49 9.62
C PHE A 87 -6.85 18.30 9.64
N ASP A 88 -5.83 17.78 8.96
CA ASP A 88 -4.71 18.53 8.37
C ASP A 88 -4.18 17.74 7.16
#